data_AF-S2Z1E2-F1
#
_entry.id   AF-S2Z1E2-F1
#
_cell.length_a   1.000
_cell.length_b   1.000
_cell.length_c   1.000
_cell.angle_alpha   90.00
_cell.angle_beta   90.00
_cell.angle_gamma   90.00
#
_symmetry.space_group_name_H-M   'P 1'
#
loop_
_entity.id
_entity.type
_entity.pdbx_description
1 polymer ?
#
loop_
_entity_poly.entity_id
_entity_poly.type
_entity_poly.pdbx_seq_one_letter_code
_entity_poly.pdbx_strand_id
1 'polypeptide(L)'
;MRKTLLAVATASVLATGLAVPASATNWEETPRPVTLGSSDEPFQYTFGWNEEKPWNLDATTVVDPSDKLVCDSQNPAVNDFMFTSHNGRCEYKTPLQVIKDITAYITTISGAISAVLGIMNTATNFVK
;
A
#
# COMPACT_ATOMS: atom_id res chain seq x y z
N MET A 1 32.81 -30.61 7.10
CA MET A 1 32.26 -29.24 6.90
C MET A 1 31.92 -29.08 5.42
N ARG A 2 30.64 -29.09 5.07
CA ARG A 2 30.17 -28.89 3.69
C ARG A 2 29.49 -27.52 3.63
N LYS A 3 30.04 -26.63 2.82
CA LYS A 3 29.53 -25.27 2.59
C LYS A 3 28.29 -25.32 1.70
N THR A 4 27.33 -24.46 2.05
CA THR A 4 26.40 -23.71 1.18
C THR A 4 25.58 -24.48 0.13
N LEU A 5 24.27 -24.29 0.19
CA LEU A 5 23.54 -23.47 -0.79
C LEU A 5 22.18 -23.10 -0.17
N LEU A 6 22.01 -21.81 0.17
CA LEU A 6 20.70 -21.22 0.43
C LEU A 6 19.86 -21.36 -0.84
N ALA A 7 18.76 -22.10 -0.77
CA ALA A 7 17.73 -22.02 -1.78
C ALA A 7 16.92 -20.73 -1.54
N VAL A 8 17.37 -19.64 -2.16
CA VAL A 8 16.53 -18.46 -2.42
C VAL A 8 15.52 -18.86 -3.49
N ALA A 9 14.37 -19.36 -3.03
CA ALA A 9 13.11 -19.37 -3.76
C ALA A 9 12.22 -18.42 -2.94
N THR A 10 11.71 -17.29 -3.40
CA THR A 10 11.03 -17.02 -4.67
C THR A 10 10.97 -15.49 -4.83
N ALA A 11 11.85 -14.90 -5.64
CA ALA A 11 11.80 -13.46 -5.97
C ALA A 11 11.53 -13.21 -7.47
N SER A 12 11.16 -14.25 -8.22
CA SER A 12 11.07 -14.20 -9.69
C SER A 12 9.68 -13.91 -10.26
N VAL A 13 8.66 -13.62 -9.45
CA VAL A 13 7.30 -13.32 -9.97
C VAL A 13 7.09 -11.83 -10.31
N LEU A 14 7.99 -10.94 -9.87
CA LEU A 14 7.86 -9.50 -10.13
C LEU A 14 8.37 -9.03 -11.51
N ALA A 15 9.02 -9.91 -12.29
CA ALA A 15 9.73 -9.52 -13.51
C ALA A 15 8.93 -9.65 -14.81
N THR A 16 7.76 -10.30 -14.82
CA THR A 16 6.91 -10.41 -16.02
C THR A 16 5.89 -9.29 -16.16
N GLY A 17 5.78 -8.37 -15.19
CA GLY A 17 4.90 -7.20 -15.27
C GLY A 17 5.42 -6.03 -16.10
N LEU A 18 6.67 -6.08 -16.59
CA LEU A 18 7.32 -4.95 -17.28
C LEU A 18 7.36 -5.07 -18.81
N ALA A 19 6.83 -6.13 -19.41
CA ALA A 19 6.56 -6.15 -20.84
C ALA A 19 5.19 -5.52 -21.11
N VAL A 20 5.11 -4.20 -20.95
CA VAL A 20 3.93 -3.41 -21.34
C VAL A 20 3.90 -3.40 -22.88
N PRO A 21 2.89 -3.97 -23.55
CA PRO A 21 2.72 -3.66 -24.96
C PRO A 21 2.42 -2.17 -25.02
N ALA A 22 3.18 -1.45 -25.84
CA ALA A 22 2.86 -0.10 -26.23
C ALA A 22 1.56 -0.14 -27.06
N SER A 23 0.41 -0.22 -26.38
CA SER A 23 -0.90 0.01 -26.94
C SER A 23 -1.54 1.13 -26.13
N ALA A 24 -1.58 2.28 -26.78
CA ALA A 24 -2.31 3.45 -26.34
C ALA A 24 -3.79 3.11 -26.08
N THR A 25 -4.41 3.93 -25.23
CA THR A 25 -5.85 4.17 -25.12
C THR A 25 -6.73 2.98 -24.76
N ASN A 26 -6.99 2.77 -23.46
CA ASN A 26 -8.38 2.69 -22.96
C ASN A 26 -8.45 2.65 -21.42
N TRP A 27 -9.27 3.51 -20.82
CA TRP A 27 -9.79 3.29 -19.44
C TRP A 27 -10.64 2.01 -19.34
N GLU A 28 -11.01 1.43 -20.50
CA GLU A 28 -11.75 0.17 -20.64
C GLU A 28 -10.83 -1.07 -20.67
N GLU A 29 -9.59 -1.00 -20.19
CA GLU A 29 -8.83 -2.23 -19.96
C GLU A 29 -9.56 -3.10 -18.94
N THR A 30 -9.80 -4.36 -19.32
CA THR A 30 -10.44 -5.36 -18.47
C THR A 30 -9.72 -5.39 -17.11
N PRO A 31 -10.46 -5.31 -15.99
CA PRO A 31 -9.84 -5.38 -14.67
C PRO A 31 -8.89 -6.56 -14.58
N ARG A 32 -7.69 -6.31 -14.08
CA ARG A 32 -6.65 -7.35 -13.98
C ARG A 32 -6.81 -8.07 -12.65
N PRO A 33 -7.09 -9.38 -12.66
CA PRO A 33 -7.18 -10.15 -11.43
C PRO A 33 -5.79 -10.34 -10.83
N VAL A 34 -5.63 -10.00 -9.55
CA VAL A 34 -4.41 -10.15 -8.78
C VAL A 34 -4.74 -10.81 -7.44
N THR A 35 -4.18 -11.99 -7.20
CA THR A 35 -4.31 -12.68 -5.92
C THR A 35 -3.31 -12.08 -4.93
N LEU A 36 -3.80 -11.57 -3.80
CA LEU A 36 -3.00 -10.87 -2.80
C LEU A 36 -3.03 -11.58 -1.44
N GLY A 37 -1.89 -11.62 -0.76
CA GLY A 37 -1.79 -12.23 0.57
C GLY A 37 -2.12 -13.73 0.55
N SER A 38 -3.02 -14.14 1.45
CA SER A 38 -3.55 -15.51 1.55
C SER A 38 -4.98 -15.65 1.01
N SER A 39 -5.49 -14.65 0.31
CA SER A 39 -6.81 -14.75 -0.32
C SER A 39 -6.68 -15.69 -1.51
N ASP A 40 -7.55 -16.70 -1.60
CA ASP A 40 -7.64 -17.54 -2.79
C ASP A 40 -8.43 -16.84 -3.92
N GLU A 41 -9.12 -15.74 -3.60
CA GLU A 41 -9.92 -14.95 -4.54
C GLU A 41 -9.16 -13.68 -5.00
N PRO A 42 -9.21 -13.34 -6.30
CA PRO A 42 -8.44 -12.24 -6.87
C PRO A 42 -9.09 -10.87 -6.62
N PHE A 43 -8.26 -9.88 -6.32
CA PHE A 43 -8.61 -8.47 -6.38
C PHE A 43 -8.56 -7.98 -7.81
N GLN A 44 -9.44 -7.06 -8.19
CA GLN A 44 -9.52 -6.52 -9.54
C GLN A 44 -8.85 -5.15 -9.61
N TYR A 45 -7.79 -5.05 -10.41
CA TYR A 45 -7.05 -3.80 -10.63
C TYR A 45 -7.46 -3.15 -11.95
N THR A 46 -7.83 -1.87 -11.88
CA THR A 46 -8.08 -1.02 -13.05
C THR A 46 -7.05 0.09 -13.07
N PHE A 47 -6.43 0.34 -14.22
CA PHE A 47 -5.38 1.34 -14.41
C PHE A 47 -5.84 2.42 -15.39
N GLY A 48 -5.84 3.68 -14.94
CA GLY A 48 -5.97 4.86 -15.77
C GLY A 48 -4.59 5.37 -16.17
N TRP A 49 -4.32 5.41 -17.47
CA TRP A 49 -3.04 5.86 -18.02
C TRP A 49 -3.14 7.30 -18.51
N ASN A 50 -2.07 8.08 -18.36
CA ASN A 50 -2.04 9.43 -18.88
C ASN A 50 -2.04 9.43 -20.42
N GLU A 51 -3.03 10.09 -21.03
CA GLU A 51 -3.15 10.14 -22.50
C GLU A 51 -1.98 10.89 -23.17
N GLU A 52 -1.41 11.89 -22.49
CA GLU A 52 -0.26 12.66 -23.00
C GLU A 52 1.08 11.96 -22.74
N LYS A 53 1.14 11.12 -21.69
CA LYS A 53 2.34 10.41 -21.25
C LYS A 53 2.00 8.96 -20.90
N PRO A 54 1.84 8.07 -21.88
CA PRO A 54 1.33 6.71 -21.65
C PRO A 54 2.23 5.82 -20.77
N TRP A 55 3.46 6.23 -20.50
CA TRP A 55 4.34 5.58 -19.53
C TRP A 55 4.11 6.05 -18.07
N ASN A 56 3.28 7.07 -17.88
CA ASN A 56 2.90 7.60 -16.58
C ASN A 56 1.51 7.11 -16.22
N LEU A 57 1.41 6.51 -15.03
CA LEU A 57 0.15 6.01 -14.53
C LEU A 57 -0.55 7.12 -13.76
N ASP A 58 -1.76 7.48 -14.18
CA ASP A 58 -2.52 8.59 -13.61
C ASP A 58 -3.42 8.14 -12.47
N ALA A 59 -4.00 6.94 -12.58
CA ALA A 59 -4.91 6.41 -11.57
C ALA A 59 -4.87 4.87 -11.48
N THR A 60 -5.07 4.35 -10.29
CA THR A 60 -5.33 2.93 -10.06
C THR A 60 -6.53 2.81 -9.14
N THR A 61 -7.42 1.90 -9.48
CA THR A 61 -8.57 1.50 -8.66
C THR A 61 -8.45 0.02 -8.38
N VAL A 62 -8.73 -0.39 -7.14
CA VAL A 62 -8.72 -1.79 -6.72
C VAL A 62 -10.05 -2.13 -6.09
N VAL A 63 -10.65 -3.21 -6.57
CA VAL A 63 -11.90 -3.76 -6.08
C VAL A 63 -11.62 -5.14 -5.49
N ASP A 64 -12.23 -5.44 -4.34
CA ASP A 64 -12.11 -6.75 -3.70
C ASP A 64 -13.01 -7.81 -4.37
N PRO A 65 -12.91 -9.10 -4.00
CA PRO A 65 -13.77 -10.14 -4.54
C PRO A 65 -15.28 -9.95 -4.30
N SER A 66 -15.68 -9.04 -3.41
CA SER A 66 -17.07 -8.69 -3.10
C SER A 66 -17.54 -7.45 -3.87
N ASP A 67 -16.83 -7.06 -4.93
CA ASP A 67 -17.09 -5.86 -5.73
C ASP A 67 -17.03 -4.54 -4.93
N LYS A 68 -16.35 -4.54 -3.78
CA LYS A 68 -16.16 -3.33 -2.97
C LYS A 68 -14.87 -2.62 -3.36
N LEU A 69 -14.97 -1.31 -3.57
CA LEU A 69 -13.80 -0.45 -3.74
C LEU A 69 -12.95 -0.45 -2.46
N VAL A 70 -11.69 -0.91 -2.57
CA VAL A 70 -10.73 -0.99 -1.46
C VAL A 70 -9.51 -0.10 -1.65
N CYS A 71 -9.27 0.39 -2.87
CA CYS A 71 -8.29 1.44 -3.10
C CYS A 71 -8.66 2.29 -4.32
N ASP A 72 -8.51 3.61 -4.18
CA ASP A 72 -8.53 4.59 -5.25
C ASP A 72 -7.34 5.53 -5.06
N SER A 73 -6.41 5.54 -6.02
CA SER A 73 -5.24 6.39 -5.94
C SER A 73 -5.55 7.89 -6.05
N GLN A 74 -6.69 8.25 -6.64
CA GLN A 74 -7.15 9.64 -6.77
C GLN A 74 -7.95 10.10 -5.55
N ASN A 75 -8.54 9.16 -4.81
CA ASN A 75 -9.24 9.43 -3.56
C ASN A 75 -8.69 8.59 -2.39
N PRO A 76 -7.55 8.99 -1.79
CA PRO A 76 -6.92 8.21 -0.74
C PRO A 76 -7.77 7.98 0.51
N ALA A 77 -8.83 8.77 0.72
CA ALA A 77 -9.70 8.68 1.89
C ALA A 77 -10.59 7.43 1.90
N VAL A 78 -10.80 6.78 0.75
CA VAL A 78 -11.58 5.53 0.66
C VAL A 78 -10.72 4.27 0.76
N ASN A 79 -9.40 4.42 0.84
CA ASN A 79 -8.48 3.30 0.84
C ASN A 79 -8.59 2.49 2.13
N ASP A 80 -8.65 1.18 1.99
CA ASP A 80 -8.59 0.29 3.13
C ASP A 80 -7.17 0.28 3.73
N PHE A 81 -7.05 -0.11 5.00
CA PHE A 81 -5.77 -0.08 5.73
C PHE A 81 -4.69 -0.96 5.11
N MET A 82 -5.09 -1.95 4.29
CA MET A 82 -4.19 -2.84 3.55
C MET A 82 -3.66 -2.22 2.26
N PHE A 83 -4.14 -1.05 1.85
CA PHE A 83 -3.67 -0.38 0.64
C PHE A 83 -3.07 0.99 0.98
N THR A 84 -2.19 1.45 0.11
CA THR A 84 -1.69 2.83 0.12
C THR A 84 -1.69 3.36 -1.30
N SER A 85 -1.89 4.66 -1.45
CA SER A 85 -1.83 5.33 -2.76
C SER A 85 -0.51 6.08 -2.90
N HIS A 86 0.23 5.85 -3.98
CA HIS A 86 1.45 6.58 -4.28
C HIS A 86 1.63 6.76 -5.79
N ASN A 87 1.86 7.99 -6.25
CA ASN A 87 2.09 8.33 -7.68
C ASN A 87 1.06 7.70 -8.64
N GLY A 88 -0.24 7.84 -8.33
CA GLY A 88 -1.32 7.24 -9.14
C GLY A 88 -1.48 5.73 -8.97
N ARG A 89 -0.69 5.06 -8.13
CA ARG A 89 -0.72 3.62 -7.93
C ARG A 89 -1.35 3.23 -6.60
N CYS A 90 -2.13 2.16 -6.60
CA CYS A 90 -2.56 1.46 -5.39
C CYS A 90 -1.58 0.32 -5.08
N GLU A 91 -0.93 0.42 -3.93
CA GLU A 91 0.05 -0.56 -3.47
C GLU A 91 -0.54 -1.36 -2.30
N TYR A 92 -0.49 -2.68 -2.41
CA TYR A 92 -0.91 -3.58 -1.33
C TYR A 92 0.18 -3.67 -0.26
N LYS A 93 -0.23 -3.52 1.00
CA LYS A 93 0.59 -3.68 2.19
C LYS A 93 0.36 -5.07 2.77
N THR A 94 1.44 -5.80 2.97
CA THR A 94 1.41 -7.06 3.71
C THR A 94 0.91 -6.82 5.14
N PRO A 95 0.28 -7.82 5.79
CA PRO A 95 -0.14 -7.70 7.18
C PRO A 95 0.98 -7.25 8.12
N LEU A 96 2.22 -7.68 7.87
CA LEU A 96 3.38 -7.26 8.64
C LEU A 96 3.71 -5.77 8.48
N GLN A 97 3.57 -5.22 7.27
CA GLN A 97 3.75 -3.78 7.04
C GLN A 97 2.66 -2.98 7.74
N VAL A 98 1.40 -3.42 7.66
CA VAL A 98 0.29 -2.80 8.38
C VAL A 98 0.56 -2.76 9.89
N ILE A 99 1.01 -3.88 10.48
CA ILE A 99 1.35 -3.95 11.91
C ILE A 99 2.48 -2.97 12.25
N LYS A 100 3.51 -2.86 11.40
CA LYS A 100 4.61 -1.91 11.60
C LYS A 100 4.13 -0.46 11.55
N ASP A 101 3.30 -0.11 10.59
CA ASP A 101 2.72 1.23 10.47
C ASP A 101 1.91 1.57 11.73
N ILE A 102 1.01 0.69 12.15
CA ILE A 102 0.20 0.86 13.37
C ILE A 102 1.10 1.00 14.60
N THR A 103 2.14 0.17 14.72
CA THR A 103 3.07 0.23 15.86
C THR A 103 3.83 1.56 15.89
N ALA A 104 4.24 2.07 14.74
CA ALA A 104 4.90 3.38 14.62
C ALA A 104 3.95 4.53 15.00
N TYR A 105 2.70 4.47 14.54
CA TYR A 105 1.66 5.43 14.95
C TYR A 105 1.44 5.40 16.47
N ILE A 106 1.26 4.22 17.07
CA ILE A 106 1.09 4.08 18.52
C ILE A 106 2.29 4.65 19.28
N THR A 107 3.51 4.31 18.86
CA THR A 107 4.75 4.79 19.51
C THR A 107 4.82 6.32 19.51
N THR A 108 4.44 6.94 18.39
CA THR A 108 4.42 8.40 18.24
C THR A 108 3.38 9.04 19.17
N ILE A 109 2.17 8.47 19.23
CA ILE A 109 1.10 8.95 20.11
C ILE A 109 1.51 8.80 21.57
N SER A 110 2.04 7.65 21.97
CA SER A 110 2.52 7.41 23.33
C SER A 110 3.61 8.41 23.74
N GLY A 111 4.55 8.70 22.84
CA GLY A 111 5.57 9.73 23.07
C GLY A 111 4.98 11.13 23.27
N ALA A 112 3.98 11.52 22.48
CA ALA A 112 3.29 12.80 22.62
C ALA A 112 2.54 12.92 23.96
N ILE A 113 1.86 11.85 24.39
CA ILE A 113 1.16 11.82 25.69
C ILE A 113 2.17 11.98 26.84
N SER A 114 3.28 11.23 26.81
CA SER A 114 4.34 11.35 27.81
C SER A 114 4.95 12.75 27.85
N ALA A 115 5.12 13.39 26.69
CA ALA A 115 5.61 14.77 26.62
C ALA A 115 4.63 15.77 27.26
N VAL A 116 3.33 15.66 26.98
CA VAL A 116 2.30 16.52 27.58
C VAL A 116 2.25 16.34 29.10
N LEU A 117 2.26 15.10 29.59
CA LEU A 117 2.29 14.83 31.04
C LEU A 117 3.57 15.37 31.70
N GLY A 118 4.72 15.28 31.03
CA GLY A 118 5.98 15.87 31.48
C GLY A 118 5.90 17.39 31.61
N ILE A 119 5.28 18.07 30.64
CA ILE A 119 5.02 19.52 30.69
C ILE A 119 4.07 19.85 31.85
N MET A 120 2.99 19.08 32.04
CA MET A 120 2.04 19.31 33.13
C MET A 120 2.66 19.13 34.52
N ASN A 121 3.48 18.10 34.71
CA ASN A 121 4.22 17.89 35.97
C ASN A 121 5.25 19.00 36.23
N THR A 122 5.91 19.48 35.18
CA THR A 122 6.86 20.59 35.30
C THR A 122 6.11 21.89 35.64
N ALA A 123 5.01 22.19 34.95
CA ALA A 123 4.19 23.37 35.20
C ALA A 123 3.58 23.38 36.62
N THR A 124 3.11 22.24 37.13
CA THR A 124 2.59 22.13 38.51
C THR A 124 3.66 22.36 39.58
N ASN A 125 4.94 22.10 39.29
CA ASN A 125 6.05 22.44 40.18
C ASN A 125 6.40 23.94 40.18
N PHE A 126 5.97 24.71 39.16
CA PHE A 126 6.15 26.17 39.12
C PHE A 126 4.97 26.94 39.73
N VAL A 127 3.82 26.30 39.91
CA VAL A 127 2.59 26.92 40.47
C VAL A 127 2.44 26.66 41.97
N LYS A 128 3.25 25.77 42.56
CA LYS A 128 3.43 25.63 44.01
C LYS A 128 4.58 26.50 44.50
#